data_AF-A0A0E2BAQ2-F1
#
_entry.id   AF-A0A0E2BAQ2-F1
#
_cell.length_a   1.000
_cell.length_b   1.000
_cell.length_c   1.000
_cell.angle_alpha   90.00
_cell.angle_beta   90.00
_cell.angle_gamma   90.00
#
_symmetry.space_group_name_H-M   'P 1'
#
loop_
_entity.id
_entity.type
_entity.pdbx_description
1 polymer ?
#
loop_
_entity_poly.entity_id
_entity_poly.type
_entity_poly.pdbx_seq_one_letter_code
_entity_poly.pdbx_strand_id
1 'polypeptide(L)'
;MKHILVVITLCISFSLYSVDKENNWYLDTKELKCKNVSITKQDEKVDISLSGIKKSDINCRNQKVRKLEGVEDISTIACAETEYFYMSSEERCNQLYQFISISAKTWYAMLYSLEKKDSPARCISTADPAVEKIFGPSNYVFKEGCKIATYEPNTGNLIIDCSKVEAFSSMPAFIYADSEALCSSIKKAYDEKYYDKK
;
A
#
# COMPACT_ATOMS: atom_id res chain seq x y z
N MET A 1 11.92 40.07 21.13
CA MET A 1 12.31 38.66 21.26
C MET A 1 11.75 37.90 20.06
N LYS A 2 12.59 37.48 19.11
CA LYS A 2 12.21 36.60 17.99
C LYS A 2 13.07 35.34 18.11
N HIS A 3 12.47 34.25 18.57
CA HIS A 3 13.11 32.93 18.55
C HIS A 3 12.98 32.40 17.12
N ILE A 4 14.10 32.41 16.38
CA ILE A 4 14.22 31.69 15.13
C ILE A 4 14.43 30.22 15.51
N LEU A 5 13.40 29.41 15.31
CA LEU A 5 13.48 27.96 15.38
C LEU A 5 14.32 27.48 14.19
N VAL A 6 15.58 27.15 14.45
CA VAL A 6 16.45 26.49 13.48
C VAL A 6 16.02 25.02 13.41
N VAL A 7 15.27 24.67 12.36
CA VAL A 7 15.00 23.28 12.02
C VAL A 7 16.26 22.71 11.37
N ILE A 8 17.07 22.01 12.16
CA ILE A 8 18.20 21.24 11.67
C ILE A 8 17.62 20.06 10.88
N THR A 9 17.54 20.21 9.55
CA THR A 9 17.22 19.10 8.66
C THR A 9 18.48 18.23 8.57
N LEU A 10 18.55 17.18 9.40
CA LEU A 10 19.58 16.14 9.31
C LEU A 10 19.45 15.43 7.96
N CYS A 11 20.25 15.87 6.99
CA CYS A 11 20.42 15.16 5.73
C CYS A 11 21.30 13.94 5.98
N ILE A 12 20.70 12.81 6.33
CA ILE A 12 21.42 11.54 6.35
C ILE A 12 21.73 11.17 4.89
N SER A 13 22.97 11.41 4.47
CA SER A 13 23.45 11.00 3.15
C SER A 13 23.69 9.50 3.14
N PHE A 14 22.76 8.73 2.59
CA PHE A 14 22.97 7.31 2.34
C PHE A 14 23.91 7.12 1.15
N SER A 15 24.93 6.27 1.29
CA SER A 15 25.79 5.92 0.15
C SER A 15 24.99 5.09 -0.86
N LEU A 16 25.07 5.44 -2.14
CA LEU A 16 24.39 4.72 -3.23
C LEU A 16 24.68 3.21 -3.23
N TYR A 17 25.91 2.83 -2.86
CA TYR A 17 26.34 1.43 -2.77
C TYR A 17 25.63 0.66 -1.65
N SER A 18 25.40 1.28 -0.48
CA SER A 18 24.64 0.64 0.60
C SER A 18 23.19 0.39 0.17
N VAL A 19 22.59 1.39 -0.49
CA VAL A 19 21.19 1.28 -0.93
C VAL A 19 21.05 0.23 -2.03
N ASP A 20 21.97 0.16 -3.00
CA ASP A 20 21.96 -0.89 -4.03
C ASP A 20 22.16 -2.31 -3.42
N LYS A 21 22.90 -2.43 -2.31
CA LYS A 21 23.09 -3.72 -1.63
C LYS A 21 21.87 -4.14 -0.82
N GLU A 22 21.22 -3.18 -0.17
CA GLU A 22 20.05 -3.39 0.68
C GLU A 22 18.77 -3.61 -0.15
N ASN A 23 18.65 -2.94 -1.30
CA ASN A 23 17.45 -2.98 -2.14
C ASN A 23 17.62 -3.88 -3.35
N ASN A 24 17.24 -5.15 -3.19
CA ASN A 24 17.32 -6.16 -4.24
C ASN A 24 16.03 -6.29 -5.06
N TRP A 25 14.99 -5.53 -4.73
CA TRP A 25 13.70 -5.55 -5.42
C TRP A 25 13.32 -4.17 -5.94
N TYR A 26 12.74 -4.19 -7.14
CA TYR A 26 12.29 -3.03 -7.90
C TYR A 26 10.84 -3.25 -8.32
N LEU A 27 9.99 -2.23 -8.14
CA LEU A 27 8.63 -2.25 -8.69
C LEU A 27 8.63 -1.57 -10.05
N ASP A 28 8.41 -2.36 -11.10
CA ASP A 28 8.09 -1.85 -12.42
C ASP A 28 6.64 -1.39 -12.45
N THR A 29 6.42 -0.09 -12.36
CA THR A 29 5.08 0.50 -12.33
C THR A 29 4.38 0.47 -13.69
N LYS A 30 5.11 0.27 -14.80
CA LYS A 30 4.53 0.13 -16.15
C LYS A 30 3.98 -1.27 -16.36
N GLU A 31 4.74 -2.27 -15.94
CA GLU A 31 4.32 -3.68 -16.04
C GLU A 31 3.50 -4.15 -14.83
N LEU A 32 3.49 -3.36 -13.75
CA LEU A 32 2.95 -3.71 -12.44
C LEU A 32 3.53 -5.02 -11.90
N LYS A 33 4.87 -5.14 -11.96
CA LYS A 33 5.60 -6.35 -11.56
C LYS A 33 6.78 -6.04 -10.66
N CYS A 34 6.95 -6.92 -9.67
CA CYS A 34 8.15 -6.95 -8.84
C CYS A 34 9.27 -7.70 -9.55
N LYS A 35 10.40 -7.03 -9.73
CA LYS A 35 11.60 -7.57 -10.37
C LYS A 35 12.75 -7.58 -9.37
N ASN A 36 13.51 -8.68 -9.35
CA ASN A 36 14.73 -8.74 -8.57
C ASN A 36 15.88 -8.09 -9.36
N VAL A 37 16.52 -7.09 -8.76
CA VAL A 37 17.55 -6.26 -9.40
C VAL A 37 18.72 -7.09 -9.93
N SER A 38 19.20 -8.05 -9.14
CA SER A 38 20.36 -8.87 -9.50
C SER A 38 20.02 -9.87 -10.60
N ILE A 39 18.86 -10.52 -10.51
CA ILE A 39 18.38 -11.49 -11.50
C ILE A 39 18.12 -10.80 -12.84
N THR A 40 17.40 -9.67 -12.85
CA THR A 40 17.13 -8.90 -14.08
C THR A 40 18.43 -8.45 -14.75
N LYS A 41 19.42 -7.99 -13.97
CA LYS A 41 20.74 -7.64 -14.53
C LYS A 41 21.47 -8.82 -15.14
N GLN A 42 21.35 -10.00 -14.56
CA GLN A 42 22.01 -11.22 -15.05
C GLN A 42 21.32 -11.77 -16.29
N ASP A 43 20.00 -11.88 -16.28
CA ASP A 43 19.23 -12.62 -17.28
C ASP A 43 18.80 -11.72 -18.44
N GLU A 44 18.29 -10.52 -18.16
CA GLU A 44 17.80 -9.57 -19.16
C GLU A 44 18.89 -8.60 -19.63
N LYS A 45 20.06 -8.59 -18.97
CA LYS A 45 21.16 -7.64 -19.22
C LYS A 45 20.78 -6.17 -19.04
N VAL A 46 19.73 -5.90 -18.25
CA VAL A 46 19.27 -4.54 -17.91
C VAL A 46 19.62 -4.23 -16.46
N ASP A 47 20.37 -3.15 -16.23
CA ASP A 47 20.73 -2.70 -14.88
C ASP A 47 19.65 -1.77 -14.30
N ILE A 48 18.68 -2.36 -13.62
CA ILE A 48 17.58 -1.64 -12.96
C ILE A 48 17.92 -1.15 -11.54
N SER A 49 19.16 -1.34 -11.06
CA SER A 49 19.61 -0.80 -9.77
C SER A 49 19.54 0.73 -9.72
N LEU A 50 19.62 1.34 -8.54
CA LEU A 50 19.61 2.81 -8.44
C LEU A 50 20.80 3.41 -9.18
N SER A 51 21.98 2.80 -9.05
CA SER A 51 23.16 3.24 -9.80
C SER A 51 23.03 2.99 -11.30
N GLY A 52 22.40 1.90 -11.71
CA GLY A 52 22.04 1.60 -13.10
C GLY A 52 21.15 2.69 -13.71
N ILE A 53 20.02 2.97 -13.07
CA ILE A 53 19.05 3.99 -13.50
C ILE A 53 19.67 5.39 -13.51
N LYS A 54 20.47 5.77 -12.51
CA LYS A 54 21.19 7.07 -12.52
C LYS A 54 22.21 7.22 -13.64
N LYS A 55 22.73 6.11 -14.17
CA LYS A 55 23.67 6.13 -15.30
C LYS A 55 22.93 6.19 -16.64
N SER A 56 21.83 5.46 -16.77
CA SER A 56 21.10 5.32 -18.04
C SER A 56 20.10 6.45 -18.29
N ASP A 57 19.47 7.01 -17.25
CA ASP A 57 18.53 8.12 -17.36
C ASP A 57 19.16 9.45 -16.91
N ILE A 58 19.29 10.37 -17.86
CA ILE A 58 19.86 11.70 -17.63
C ILE A 58 19.04 12.51 -16.61
N ASN A 59 17.73 12.30 -16.55
CA ASN A 59 16.84 12.97 -15.59
C ASN A 59 17.06 12.47 -14.17
N CYS A 60 17.62 11.27 -13.98
CA CYS A 60 17.91 10.68 -12.68
C CYS A 60 19.29 11.05 -12.12
N ARG A 61 20.25 11.45 -12.97
CA ARG A 61 21.68 11.54 -12.62
C ARG A 61 21.97 12.34 -11.34
N ASN A 62 21.28 13.47 -11.16
CA ASN A 62 21.46 14.38 -10.02
C ASN A 62 20.34 14.28 -8.96
N GLN A 63 19.39 13.36 -9.13
CA GLN A 63 18.26 13.25 -8.23
C GLN A 63 18.66 12.57 -6.92
N LYS A 64 18.07 13.03 -5.82
CA LYS A 64 18.30 12.45 -4.49
C LYS A 64 17.37 11.27 -4.30
N VAL A 65 17.93 10.19 -3.76
CA VAL A 65 17.11 9.07 -3.26
C VAL A 65 16.42 9.55 -1.99
N ARG A 66 15.13 9.29 -1.89
CA ARG A 66 14.30 9.61 -0.72
C ARG A 66 13.61 8.35 -0.21
N LYS A 67 12.97 8.44 0.94
CA LYS A 67 12.05 7.40 1.43
C LYS A 67 10.62 7.79 1.09
N LEU A 68 9.78 6.80 0.83
CA LEU A 68 8.35 7.03 0.61
C LEU A 68 7.72 7.51 1.93
N GLU A 69 6.95 8.59 1.87
CA GLU A 69 6.30 9.15 3.06
C GLU A 69 5.35 8.12 3.68
N GLY A 70 5.42 7.95 5.01
CA GLY A 70 4.63 6.95 5.74
C GLY A 70 5.14 5.51 5.62
N VAL A 71 6.17 5.25 4.80
CA VAL A 71 6.69 3.90 4.52
C VAL A 71 8.22 3.94 4.39
N GLU A 72 8.91 4.20 5.51
CA GLU A 72 10.34 4.61 5.54
C GLU A 72 11.34 3.56 5.03
N ASP A 73 10.95 2.29 4.89
CA ASP A 73 11.80 1.24 4.34
C ASP A 73 11.79 1.19 2.80
N ILE A 74 10.86 1.88 2.13
CA ILE A 74 10.80 1.97 0.67
C ILE A 74 11.62 3.18 0.20
N SER A 75 12.69 2.91 -0.54
CA SER A 75 13.46 3.95 -1.20
C SER A 75 12.83 4.30 -2.55
N THR A 76 12.83 5.58 -2.91
CA THR A 76 12.34 6.04 -4.20
C THR A 76 13.22 7.14 -4.79
N ILE A 77 13.22 7.26 -6.11
CA ILE A 77 13.85 8.34 -6.87
C ILE A 77 12.90 8.80 -7.97
N ALA A 78 12.60 10.09 -7.98
CA ALA A 78 11.77 10.72 -9.02
C ALA A 78 12.68 11.31 -10.11
N CYS A 79 12.47 10.90 -11.35
CA CYS A 79 13.21 11.33 -12.53
C CYS A 79 12.24 11.86 -13.58
N ALA A 80 12.11 13.19 -13.64
CA ALA A 80 11.07 13.86 -14.44
C ALA A 80 9.68 13.29 -14.11
N GLU A 81 9.03 12.63 -15.07
CA GLU A 81 7.67 12.07 -14.94
C GLU A 81 7.66 10.62 -14.42
N THR A 82 8.82 10.00 -14.22
CA THR A 82 8.91 8.60 -13.76
C THR A 82 9.39 8.56 -12.32
N GLU A 83 8.73 7.77 -11.48
CA GLU A 83 9.19 7.47 -10.13
C GLU A 83 9.54 5.99 -10.01
N TYR A 84 10.74 5.71 -9.49
CA TYR A 84 11.30 4.36 -9.37
C TYR A 84 11.36 3.95 -7.90
N PHE A 85 10.86 2.75 -7.59
CA PHE A 85 10.73 2.26 -6.21
C PHE A 85 11.64 1.06 -5.95
N TYR A 86 12.32 1.08 -4.80
CA TYR A 86 13.39 0.17 -4.42
C TYR A 86 13.26 -0.32 -2.99
N MET A 87 13.48 -1.62 -2.81
CA MET A 87 12.93 -2.36 -1.68
C MET A 87 13.82 -3.55 -1.33
N SER A 88 13.84 -3.94 -0.07
CA SER A 88 14.72 -5.01 0.43
C SER A 88 14.19 -6.43 0.16
N SER A 89 12.87 -6.60 0.00
CA SER A 89 12.25 -7.92 -0.18
C SER A 89 11.12 -7.93 -1.22
N GLU A 90 10.85 -9.11 -1.76
CA GLU A 90 9.74 -9.36 -2.68
C GLU A 90 8.40 -9.07 -2.02
N GLU A 91 8.24 -9.51 -0.76
CA GLU A 91 7.05 -9.28 0.04
C GLU A 91 6.73 -7.79 0.13
N ARG A 92 7.74 -6.96 0.44
CA ARG A 92 7.56 -5.52 0.51
C ARG A 92 7.13 -4.98 -0.86
N CYS A 93 7.74 -5.48 -1.93
CA CYS A 93 7.40 -5.09 -3.30
C CYS A 93 5.95 -5.40 -3.67
N ASN A 94 5.50 -6.62 -3.38
CA ASN A 94 4.12 -7.02 -3.58
C ASN A 94 3.17 -6.16 -2.74
N GLN A 95 3.55 -5.79 -1.52
CA GLN A 95 2.77 -4.90 -0.66
C GLN A 95 2.64 -3.47 -1.23
N LEU A 96 3.72 -2.90 -1.81
CA LEU A 96 3.65 -1.61 -2.50
C LEU A 96 2.80 -1.67 -3.77
N TYR A 97 2.95 -2.74 -4.56
CA TYR A 97 2.09 -2.99 -5.71
C TYR A 97 0.61 -3.02 -5.29
N GLN A 98 0.29 -3.77 -4.23
CA GLN A 98 -1.06 -3.83 -3.67
C GLN A 98 -1.52 -2.44 -3.21
N PHE A 99 -0.68 -1.68 -2.51
CA PHE A 99 -1.01 -0.31 -2.09
C PHE A 99 -1.39 0.58 -3.28
N ILE A 100 -0.58 0.61 -4.34
CA ILE A 100 -0.85 1.42 -5.54
C ILE A 100 -2.15 0.95 -6.22
N SER A 101 -2.30 -0.38 -6.40
CA SER A 101 -3.45 -0.97 -7.07
C SER A 101 -4.75 -0.74 -6.31
N ILE A 102 -4.72 -0.81 -4.98
CA ILE A 102 -5.84 -0.50 -4.09
C ILE A 102 -6.16 1.00 -4.13
N SER A 103 -5.16 1.87 -4.09
CA SER A 103 -5.34 3.33 -4.07
C SER A 103 -5.88 3.89 -5.40
N ALA A 104 -5.72 3.15 -6.50
CA ALA A 104 -6.21 3.54 -7.82
C ALA A 104 -7.73 3.32 -8.00
N LYS A 105 -8.42 2.75 -7.01
CA LYS A 105 -9.84 2.40 -7.08
C LYS A 105 -10.65 3.09 -5.99
N THR A 106 -11.91 3.37 -6.30
CA THR A 106 -12.92 3.64 -5.26
C THR A 106 -13.41 2.32 -4.68
N TRP A 107 -13.56 2.28 -3.35
CA TRP A 107 -14.04 1.10 -2.65
C TRP A 107 -15.35 1.39 -1.91
N TYR A 108 -16.03 0.31 -1.55
CA TYR A 108 -17.15 0.29 -0.64
C TYR A 108 -16.76 -0.58 0.55
N ALA A 109 -16.69 0.03 1.73
CA ALA A 109 -16.41 -0.67 2.98
C ALA A 109 -17.72 -1.28 3.53
N MET A 110 -17.69 -2.57 3.85
CA MET A 110 -18.74 -3.20 4.65
C MET A 110 -18.45 -2.97 6.13
N LEU A 111 -19.25 -2.12 6.76
CA LEU A 111 -19.20 -1.87 8.19
C LEU A 111 -20.11 -2.84 8.92
N TYR A 112 -19.57 -3.53 9.91
CA TYR A 112 -20.31 -4.46 10.78
C TYR A 112 -19.73 -4.39 12.20
N SER A 113 -20.39 -5.05 13.15
CA SER A 113 -19.90 -5.14 14.53
C SER A 113 -20.14 -6.55 15.08
N LEU A 114 -19.09 -7.16 15.63
CA LEU A 114 -19.19 -8.43 16.35
C LEU A 114 -19.81 -8.26 17.76
N GLU A 115 -19.68 -7.06 18.34
CA GLU A 115 -20.19 -6.73 19.67
C GLU A 115 -21.68 -6.33 19.64
N LYS A 116 -22.08 -5.56 18.63
CA LYS A 116 -23.45 -5.09 18.46
C LYS A 116 -24.19 -5.97 17.45
N LYS A 117 -24.57 -7.17 17.91
CA LYS A 117 -25.32 -8.17 17.12
C LYS A 117 -26.70 -7.72 16.65
N ASP A 118 -27.19 -6.56 17.07
CA ASP A 118 -28.44 -5.97 16.57
C ASP A 118 -28.20 -4.80 15.59
N SER A 119 -26.93 -4.44 15.33
CA SER A 119 -26.58 -3.39 14.39
C SER A 119 -26.40 -3.99 12.99
N PRO A 120 -27.32 -3.71 12.04
CA PRO A 120 -27.20 -4.27 10.69
C PRO A 120 -25.89 -3.82 10.04
N ALA A 121 -25.31 -4.72 9.25
CA ALA A 121 -24.18 -4.35 8.42
C ALA A 121 -24.58 -3.24 7.43
N ARG A 122 -23.62 -2.46 6.95
CA ARG A 122 -23.89 -1.40 5.96
C ARG A 122 -22.73 -1.23 5.02
N CYS A 123 -23.03 -0.84 3.79
CA CYS A 123 -22.05 -0.48 2.78
C CYS A 123 -21.88 1.04 2.77
N ILE A 124 -20.63 1.51 2.79
CA ILE A 124 -20.30 2.92 2.67
C ILE A 124 -19.23 3.11 1.60
N SER A 125 -19.45 4.05 0.69
CA SER A 125 -18.43 4.42 -0.30
C SER A 125 -17.26 5.13 0.38
N THR A 126 -16.04 4.77 0.01
CA THR A 126 -14.81 5.46 0.43
C THR A 126 -14.44 6.61 -0.51
N ALA A 127 -15.33 7.03 -1.42
CA ALA A 127 -15.08 8.18 -2.31
C ALA A 127 -15.10 9.52 -1.57
N ASP A 128 -15.80 9.58 -0.43
CA ASP A 128 -15.79 10.76 0.43
C ASP A 128 -14.44 10.83 1.18
N PRO A 129 -13.67 11.94 1.10
CA PRO A 129 -12.36 12.05 1.74
C PRO A 129 -12.38 11.86 3.27
N ALA A 130 -13.46 12.23 3.95
CA ALA A 130 -13.60 12.03 5.39
C ALA A 130 -13.80 10.54 5.73
N VAL A 131 -14.51 9.81 4.86
CA VAL A 131 -14.65 8.35 4.97
C VAL A 131 -13.34 7.68 4.58
N GLU A 132 -12.71 8.07 3.47
CA GLU A 132 -11.44 7.53 3.00
C GLU A 132 -10.34 7.66 4.05
N LYS A 133 -10.26 8.78 4.74
CA LYS A 133 -9.28 8.98 5.81
C LYS A 133 -9.39 7.94 6.93
N ILE A 134 -10.58 7.42 7.19
CA ILE A 134 -10.84 6.46 8.28
C ILE A 134 -10.87 5.04 7.74
N PHE A 135 -11.65 4.79 6.69
CA PHE A 135 -11.98 3.48 6.15
C PHE A 135 -11.38 3.23 4.76
N GLY A 136 -10.51 4.10 4.24
CA GLY A 136 -9.80 3.86 3.00
C GLY A 136 -8.89 2.63 3.14
N PRO A 137 -9.01 1.61 2.27
CA PRO A 137 -8.26 0.36 2.42
C PRO A 137 -6.74 0.56 2.33
N SER A 138 -6.27 1.55 1.56
CA SER A 138 -4.86 1.91 1.42
C SER A 138 -4.19 2.25 2.76
N ASN A 139 -4.93 2.84 3.71
CA ASN A 139 -4.44 3.20 5.05
C ASN A 139 -4.02 1.98 5.89
N TYR A 140 -4.47 0.78 5.53
CA TYR A 140 -4.24 -0.44 6.28
C TYR A 140 -3.20 -1.36 5.65
N VAL A 141 -2.78 -1.09 4.41
CA VAL A 141 -1.84 -1.95 3.68
C VAL A 141 -0.50 -2.05 4.40
N PHE A 142 0.01 -0.92 4.90
CA PHE A 142 1.28 -0.85 5.65
C PHE A 142 1.10 -0.76 7.17
N LYS A 143 -0.15 -0.83 7.66
CA LYS A 143 -0.43 -0.65 9.08
C LYS A 143 0.06 -1.86 9.88
N GLU A 144 0.83 -1.60 10.92
CA GLU A 144 1.29 -2.64 11.84
C GLU A 144 0.09 -3.39 12.45
N GLY A 145 0.18 -4.72 12.48
CA GLY A 145 -0.90 -5.60 12.96
C GLY A 145 -2.01 -5.86 11.94
N CYS A 146 -1.99 -5.21 10.77
CA CYS A 146 -2.86 -5.52 9.65
C CYS A 146 -2.11 -6.32 8.56
N LYS A 147 -2.84 -7.18 7.85
CA LYS A 147 -2.35 -7.89 6.66
C LYS A 147 -3.47 -8.02 5.63
N ILE A 148 -3.12 -7.96 4.34
CA ILE A 148 -4.04 -8.31 3.27
C ILE A 148 -4.26 -9.82 3.31
N ALA A 149 -5.47 -10.24 3.69
CA ALA A 149 -5.86 -11.65 3.75
C ALA A 149 -6.36 -12.16 2.40
N THR A 150 -7.01 -11.28 1.63
CA THR A 150 -7.51 -11.59 0.28
C THR A 150 -7.44 -10.32 -0.56
N TYR A 151 -6.87 -10.41 -1.75
CA TYR A 151 -6.92 -9.35 -2.73
C TYR A 151 -7.13 -9.93 -4.14
N GLU A 152 -8.31 -9.69 -4.68
CA GLU A 152 -8.71 -10.15 -6.00
C GLU A 152 -9.03 -8.93 -6.88
N PRO A 153 -8.02 -8.35 -7.55
CA PRO A 153 -8.20 -7.09 -8.28
C PRO A 153 -9.22 -7.16 -9.42
N ASN A 154 -9.46 -8.36 -9.98
CA ASN A 154 -10.38 -8.55 -11.10
C ASN A 154 -11.84 -8.72 -10.68
N THR A 155 -12.07 -9.29 -9.48
CA THR A 155 -13.43 -9.48 -8.93
C THR A 155 -13.83 -8.35 -8.01
N GLY A 156 -12.88 -7.48 -7.63
CA GLY A 156 -13.16 -6.31 -6.82
C GLY A 156 -13.25 -6.62 -5.33
N ASN A 157 -12.77 -7.77 -4.87
CA ASN A 157 -12.82 -8.18 -3.47
C ASN A 157 -11.50 -7.90 -2.76
N LEU A 158 -11.60 -7.31 -1.57
CA LEU A 158 -10.45 -7.08 -0.69
C LEU A 158 -10.85 -7.34 0.77
N ILE A 159 -10.03 -8.13 1.47
CA ILE A 159 -10.17 -8.38 2.90
C ILE A 159 -8.83 -8.07 3.56
N ILE A 160 -8.87 -7.17 4.55
CA ILE A 160 -7.72 -6.83 5.39
C ILE A 160 -7.98 -7.32 6.80
N ASP A 161 -7.16 -8.26 7.27
CA ASP A 161 -7.19 -8.79 8.63
C ASP A 161 -6.33 -7.91 9.53
N CYS A 162 -6.99 -7.22 10.46
CA CYS A 162 -6.39 -6.41 11.51
C CYS A 162 -6.70 -6.94 12.92
N SER A 163 -6.94 -8.25 13.05
CA SER A 163 -7.27 -8.91 14.33
C SER A 163 -6.22 -8.72 15.43
N LYS A 164 -4.98 -8.36 15.07
CA LYS A 164 -3.90 -8.06 16.03
C LYS A 164 -3.93 -6.63 16.56
N VAL A 165 -4.82 -5.76 16.05
CA VAL A 165 -4.96 -4.37 16.47
C VAL A 165 -6.16 -4.23 17.38
N GLU A 166 -5.94 -4.02 18.68
CA GLU A 166 -6.99 -3.98 19.71
C GLU A 166 -8.11 -2.97 19.39
N ALA A 167 -7.76 -1.82 18.82
CA ALA A 167 -8.73 -0.80 18.41
C ALA A 167 -9.77 -1.28 17.39
N PHE A 168 -9.52 -2.42 16.72
CA PHE A 168 -10.41 -3.03 15.73
C PHE A 168 -11.03 -4.36 16.21
N SER A 169 -10.99 -4.66 17.51
CA SER A 169 -11.55 -5.90 18.08
C SER A 169 -13.02 -6.14 17.70
N SER A 170 -13.82 -5.08 17.58
CA SER A 170 -15.24 -5.15 17.21
C SER A 170 -15.48 -5.36 15.71
N MET A 171 -14.47 -5.11 14.86
CA MET A 171 -14.48 -5.30 13.41
C MET A 171 -13.08 -5.69 12.93
N PRO A 172 -12.59 -6.91 13.27
CA PRO A 172 -11.19 -7.28 13.10
C PRO A 172 -10.80 -7.56 11.65
N ALA A 173 -11.77 -7.76 10.76
CA ALA A 173 -11.55 -7.88 9.33
C ALA A 173 -12.28 -6.74 8.60
N PHE A 174 -11.54 -5.93 7.85
CA PHE A 174 -12.13 -4.93 6.99
C PHE A 174 -12.42 -5.56 5.63
N ILE A 175 -13.70 -5.52 5.23
CA ILE A 175 -14.18 -6.13 4.00
C ILE A 175 -14.56 -5.03 3.03
N TYR A 176 -14.00 -5.08 1.83
CA TYR A 176 -14.17 -4.09 0.79
C TYR A 176 -14.62 -4.73 -0.52
N ALA A 177 -15.43 -3.99 -1.26
CA ALA A 177 -15.82 -4.28 -2.62
C ALA A 177 -15.56 -3.05 -3.51
N ASP A 178 -15.18 -3.23 -4.77
CA ASP A 178 -14.98 -2.10 -5.69
C ASP A 178 -16.28 -1.55 -6.30
N SER A 179 -17.43 -2.11 -5.94
CA SER A 179 -18.75 -1.62 -6.33
C SER A 179 -19.81 -1.78 -5.24
N GLU A 180 -20.82 -0.92 -5.26
CA GLU A 180 -21.93 -0.96 -4.32
C GLU A 180 -22.74 -2.26 -4.41
N ALA A 181 -22.94 -2.76 -5.63
CA ALA A 181 -23.69 -3.99 -5.89
C ALA A 181 -22.98 -5.21 -5.27
N LEU A 182 -21.66 -5.29 -5.42
CA LEU A 182 -20.85 -6.34 -4.81
C LEU A 182 -20.85 -6.21 -3.28
N CYS A 183 -20.67 -5.00 -2.75
CA CYS A 183 -20.76 -4.77 -1.30
C CYS A 183 -22.13 -5.21 -0.75
N SER A 184 -23.22 -4.84 -1.43
CA SER A 184 -24.58 -5.20 -1.06
C SER A 184 -24.81 -6.72 -1.08
N SER A 185 -24.19 -7.42 -2.02
CA SER A 185 -24.24 -8.88 -2.11
C SER A 185 -23.50 -9.55 -0.95
N ILE A 186 -22.32 -9.05 -0.60
CA ILE A 186 -21.53 -9.49 0.57
C ILE A 186 -22.33 -9.24 1.85
N LYS A 187 -22.90 -8.04 1.99
CA LYS A 187 -23.77 -7.67 3.13
C LYS A 187 -24.95 -8.63 3.25
N LYS A 188 -25.65 -8.93 2.16
CA LYS A 188 -26.79 -9.87 2.18
C LYS A 188 -26.37 -11.25 2.70
N ALA A 189 -25.26 -11.79 2.19
CA ALA A 189 -24.72 -13.07 2.65
C ALA A 189 -24.31 -13.03 4.14
N TYR A 190 -23.80 -11.90 4.62
CA TYR A 190 -23.51 -11.69 6.03
C TYR A 190 -24.80 -11.68 6.88
N ASP A 191 -25.79 -10.89 6.48
CA ASP A 191 -27.06 -10.78 7.20
C ASP A 191 -27.80 -12.13 7.23
N GLU A 192 -27.85 -12.88 6.13
CA GLU A 192 -28.45 -14.23 6.09
C GLU A 192 -27.80 -15.19 7.10
N LYS A 193 -26.48 -15.07 7.28
CA LYS A 193 -25.71 -15.95 8.16
C LYS A 193 -25.91 -15.61 9.64
N TYR A 194 -26.09 -14.34 9.98
CA TYR A 194 -26.03 -13.84 11.37
C TYR A 194 -27.34 -13.24 11.90
N TYR A 195 -28.27 -12.84 11.03
CA TYR A 195 -29.51 -12.13 11.38
C TYR A 195 -30.79 -12.89 10.96
N ASP A 196 -30.83 -13.53 9.80
CA ASP A 196 -32.05 -14.20 9.30
C ASP A 196 -32.29 -15.61 9.89
N LYS A 197 -31.57 -16.00 10.94
CA LYS A 197 -31.80 -17.25 11.68
C LYS A 197 -32.77 -17.11 12.87
N LYS A 198 -33.63 -16.09 12.87
CA LYS A 198 -34.71 -15.94 13.86
C LYS A 198 -36.02 -16.50 13.34
#